data_AF-A0A7X7CU97-F1
#
_entry.id   AF-A0A7X7CU97-F1
#
_cell.length_a   1.000
_cell.length_b   1.000
_cell.length_c   1.000
_cell.angle_alpha   90.00
_cell.angle_beta   90.00
_cell.angle_gamma   90.00
#
_symmetry.space_group_name_H-M   'P 1'
#
loop_
_entity.id
_entity.type
_entity.pdbx_description
1 polymer ?
#
loop_
_entity_poly.entity_id
_entity_poly.type
_entity_poly.pdbx_seq_one_letter_code
_entity_poly.pdbx_strand_id
1 'polypeptide(L)'
;MYLSAAKARLLSEVMVTLAEPHEEAQIRQRIGEQLLGLLEADHYASYVWNDEAGIFMDRVALNMCPRNLSAYEAYYQYHDPITSLLQQRRGPTLVGQVMPQSELVRTEFFNDFLYRDGLYWGVNLYAWDGDRNIGDMRIWRGRRRDNFDAESVGILELIRPAFTAALKRARKASALRAAPDRLTNVPAGSREASACLPAPGWSVPAEESAPTSRLLSGREAEVARLAAIGWPDKAIARRLGIGFTTVRTHLGHAFRKLGVQNRVQLASCLAGAPAGPRRAPPDRRATS
;
A
#
# COMPACT_ATOMS: atom_id res chain seq x y z
N MET A 1 9.07 0.54 33.60
CA MET A 1 9.58 -0.44 32.61
C MET A 1 11.03 -0.70 32.95
N TYR A 2 11.38 -1.91 33.36
CA TYR A 2 12.78 -2.29 33.62
C TYR A 2 13.27 -3.08 32.41
N LEU A 3 14.07 -2.45 31.55
CA LEU A 3 14.69 -3.13 30.41
C LEU A 3 15.95 -3.85 30.87
N SER A 4 16.18 -5.06 30.35
CA SER A 4 17.46 -5.74 30.54
C SER A 4 18.60 -4.95 29.89
N ALA A 5 19.85 -5.13 30.34
CA ALA A 5 21.00 -4.45 29.75
C ALA A 5 21.14 -4.75 28.25
N ALA A 6 20.79 -5.96 27.80
CA ALA A 6 20.78 -6.33 26.39
C ALA A 6 19.71 -5.55 25.60
N LYS A 7 18.46 -5.52 26.09
CA LYS A 7 17.38 -4.75 25.45
C LYS A 7 17.67 -3.25 25.45
N ALA A 8 18.27 -2.71 26.51
CA ALA A 8 18.66 -1.30 26.58
C ALA A 8 19.71 -0.93 25.52
N ARG A 9 20.68 -1.80 25.25
CA ARG A 9 21.67 -1.61 24.16
C ARG A 9 21.01 -1.60 22.79
N LEU A 10 20.16 -2.60 22.50
CA LEU A 10 19.42 -2.66 21.24
C LEU A 10 18.52 -1.44 21.04
N LEU A 11 17.84 -0.99 22.09
CA LEU A 11 17.04 0.23 22.04
C LEU A 11 17.91 1.47 21.75
N SER A 12 19.10 1.56 22.35
CA SER A 12 20.05 2.63 22.04
C SER A 12 20.49 2.62 20.58
N GLU A 13 20.75 1.45 20.00
CA GLU A 13 21.11 1.30 18.59
C GLU A 13 19.96 1.73 17.65
N VAL A 14 18.72 1.42 18.02
CA VAL A 14 17.52 1.92 17.33
C VAL A 14 17.49 3.45 17.37
N MET A 15 17.74 4.07 18.53
CA MET A 15 17.74 5.53 18.67
C MET A 15 18.85 6.20 17.86
N VAL A 16 20.05 5.61 17.79
CA VAL A 16 21.15 6.09 16.93
C VAL A 16 20.73 6.05 15.46
N THR A 17 20.20 4.91 15.01
CA THR A 17 19.70 4.72 13.64
C THR A 17 18.64 5.74 13.28
N LEU A 18 17.75 6.04 14.22
CA LEU A 18 16.69 7.02 14.07
C LEU A 18 17.15 8.48 14.12
N ALA A 19 18.32 8.76 14.67
CA ALA A 19 18.89 10.10 14.74
C ALA A 19 19.66 10.44 13.44
N GLU A 20 20.39 9.46 12.91
CA GLU A 20 21.22 9.61 11.72
C GLU A 20 20.44 9.88 10.42
N PRO A 21 21.06 10.55 9.44
CA PRO A 21 20.44 10.80 8.14
C PRO A 21 20.44 9.53 7.29
N HIS A 22 19.26 8.94 7.09
CA HIS A 22 19.03 7.77 6.24
C HIS A 22 17.86 8.01 5.29
N GLU A 23 17.83 7.28 4.17
CA GLU A 23 16.64 7.25 3.30
C GLU A 23 15.51 6.43 3.93
N GLU A 24 14.27 6.66 3.50
CA GLU A 24 13.08 6.06 4.12
C GLU A 24 13.13 4.52 4.16
N ALA A 25 13.53 3.90 3.05
CA ALA A 25 13.68 2.45 2.96
C ALA A 25 14.79 1.92 3.90
N GLN A 26 15.90 2.66 4.03
CA GLN A 26 17.02 2.29 4.89
C GLN A 26 16.64 2.36 6.37
N ILE A 27 15.90 3.39 6.78
CA ILE A 27 15.35 3.52 8.13
C ILE A 27 14.49 2.29 8.46
N ARG A 28 13.52 1.97 7.58
CA ARG A 28 12.58 0.86 7.80
C ARG A 28 13.29 -0.50 7.80
N GLN A 29 14.33 -0.69 6.99
CA GLN A 29 15.14 -1.91 6.95
C GLN A 29 15.94 -2.10 8.25
N ARG A 30 16.77 -1.11 8.62
CA ARG A 30 17.68 -1.21 9.78
C ARG A 30 16.91 -1.36 11.09
N ILE A 31 15.85 -0.58 11.26
CA ILE A 31 15.01 -0.68 12.45
C ILE A 31 14.28 -2.02 12.49
N GLY A 32 13.85 -2.54 11.34
CA GLY A 32 13.29 -3.89 11.26
C GLY A 32 14.25 -4.92 11.85
N GLU A 33 15.52 -4.92 11.43
CA GLU A 33 16.55 -5.85 11.91
C GLU A 33 16.76 -5.73 13.43
N GLN A 34 16.82 -4.51 13.94
CA GLN A 34 17.00 -4.22 15.37
C GLN A 34 15.76 -4.61 16.20
N LEU A 35 14.56 -4.37 15.67
CA LEU A 35 13.29 -4.70 16.34
C LEU A 35 13.07 -6.20 16.44
N LEU A 36 13.52 -7.00 15.46
CA LEU A 36 13.47 -8.46 15.56
C LEU A 36 14.21 -8.95 16.81
N GLY A 37 15.39 -8.39 17.09
CA GLY A 37 16.14 -8.68 18.31
C GLY A 37 15.49 -8.11 19.56
N LEU A 38 15.12 -6.83 19.54
CA LEU A 38 14.61 -6.09 20.70
C LEU A 38 13.28 -6.66 21.23
N LEU A 39 12.41 -7.09 20.31
CA LEU A 39 11.09 -7.64 20.61
C LEU A 39 11.03 -9.16 20.48
N GLU A 40 12.17 -9.84 20.30
CA GLU A 40 12.23 -11.30 20.12
C GLU A 40 11.19 -11.79 19.08
N ALA A 41 11.10 -11.05 17.97
CA ALA A 41 10.15 -11.28 16.91
C ALA A 41 10.78 -12.10 15.78
N ASP A 42 9.94 -12.77 15.00
CA ASP A 42 10.39 -13.67 13.94
C ASP A 42 10.34 -12.97 12.57
N HIS A 43 9.37 -12.06 12.37
CA HIS A 43 9.16 -11.39 11.09
C HIS A 43 8.85 -9.91 11.25
N TYR A 44 9.27 -9.13 10.26
CA TYR A 44 9.03 -7.70 10.18
C TYR A 44 8.57 -7.34 8.76
N ALA A 45 7.57 -6.47 8.66
CA ALA A 45 7.19 -5.83 7.42
C ALA A 45 6.86 -4.36 7.65
N SER A 46 7.06 -3.57 6.61
CA SER A 46 6.77 -2.14 6.62
C SER A 46 6.43 -1.71 5.21
N TYR A 47 5.37 -0.93 5.09
CA TYR A 47 4.86 -0.38 3.85
C TYR A 47 4.60 1.12 4.03
N VAL A 48 4.54 1.81 2.91
CA VAL A 48 4.16 3.22 2.83
C VAL A 48 2.74 3.30 2.29
N TRP A 49 1.85 3.95 3.03
CA TRP A 49 0.51 4.23 2.54
C TRP A 49 0.54 5.37 1.51
N ASN A 50 -0.10 5.14 0.36
CA ASN A 50 -0.33 6.16 -0.64
C ASN A 50 -1.82 6.53 -0.67
N ASP A 51 -2.13 7.75 -0.21
CA ASP A 51 -3.51 8.25 -0.14
C ASP A 51 -4.18 8.41 -1.50
N GLU A 52 -3.43 8.78 -2.55
CA GLU A 52 -3.97 9.01 -3.90
C GLU A 52 -4.41 7.69 -4.54
N ALA A 53 -3.62 6.64 -4.35
CA ALA A 53 -3.87 5.31 -4.90
C ALA A 53 -4.68 4.42 -3.95
N GLY A 54 -4.75 4.75 -2.65
CA GLY A 54 -5.40 3.94 -1.62
C GLY A 54 -4.75 2.56 -1.43
N ILE A 55 -3.42 2.48 -1.59
CA ILE A 55 -2.65 1.23 -1.53
C ILE A 55 -1.38 1.37 -0.68
N PHE A 56 -0.91 0.24 -0.17
CA PHE A 56 0.40 0.10 0.44
C PHE A 56 1.47 -0.18 -0.64
N MET A 57 2.53 0.63 -0.63
CA MET A 57 3.66 0.53 -1.56
C MET A 57 5.01 0.56 -0.80
N ASP A 58 6.12 0.54 -1.54
CA ASP A 58 7.49 0.65 -1.01
C ASP A 58 7.81 -0.34 0.13
N ARG A 59 7.52 -1.62 -0.13
CA ARG A 59 7.69 -2.71 0.83
C ARG A 59 9.14 -2.83 1.34
N VAL A 60 9.26 -2.97 2.66
CA VAL A 60 10.41 -3.54 3.35
C VAL A 60 9.92 -4.76 4.13
N ALA A 61 10.59 -5.91 4.01
CA ALA A 61 10.19 -7.12 4.71
C ALA A 61 11.40 -7.99 5.08
N LEU A 62 11.39 -8.54 6.29
CA LEU A 62 12.43 -9.41 6.83
C LEU A 62 11.83 -10.76 7.21
N ASN A 63 12.55 -11.83 6.88
CA ASN A 63 12.18 -13.21 7.16
C ASN A 63 10.81 -13.64 6.58
N MET A 64 10.32 -12.98 5.53
CA MET A 64 9.04 -13.31 4.88
C MET A 64 9.26 -13.75 3.43
N CYS A 65 8.38 -14.61 2.91
CA CYS A 65 8.51 -15.13 1.55
C CYS A 65 8.13 -14.06 0.51
N PRO A 66 9.03 -13.67 -0.42
CA PRO A 66 8.73 -12.65 -1.43
C PRO A 66 7.49 -12.99 -2.28
N ARG A 67 7.28 -14.27 -2.60
CA ARG A 67 6.10 -14.73 -3.35
C ARG A 67 4.80 -14.56 -2.57
N ASN A 68 4.82 -14.78 -1.26
CA ASN A 68 3.65 -14.60 -0.41
C ASN A 68 3.32 -13.11 -0.26
N LEU A 69 4.34 -12.27 -0.12
CA LEU A 69 4.20 -10.81 -0.08
C LEU A 69 3.63 -10.22 -1.38
N SER A 70 4.01 -10.76 -2.54
CA SER A 70 3.39 -10.37 -3.81
C SER A 70 1.90 -10.75 -3.89
N ALA A 71 1.47 -11.82 -3.21
CA ALA A 71 0.05 -12.14 -3.08
C ALA A 71 -0.69 -11.13 -2.18
N TYR A 72 -0.01 -10.57 -1.18
CA TYR A 72 -0.55 -9.48 -0.37
C TYR A 72 -0.79 -8.22 -1.20
N GLU A 73 0.23 -7.78 -1.95
CA GLU A 73 0.15 -6.61 -2.83
C GLU A 73 -0.95 -6.77 -3.89
N ALA A 74 -1.11 -7.97 -4.45
CA ALA A 74 -2.10 -8.21 -5.50
C ALA A 74 -3.54 -8.35 -4.97
N TYR A 75 -3.74 -8.70 -3.70
CA TYR A 75 -5.07 -9.12 -3.21
C TYR A 75 -5.33 -8.80 -1.75
N TYR A 76 -4.48 -9.30 -0.84
CA TYR A 76 -4.82 -9.24 0.58
C TYR A 76 -4.81 -7.82 1.13
N GLN A 77 -4.02 -6.89 0.58
CA GLN A 77 -4.08 -5.49 1.03
C GLN A 77 -5.48 -4.86 0.87
N TYR A 78 -6.33 -5.40 -0.02
CA TYR A 78 -7.71 -4.94 -0.24
C TYR A 78 -8.76 -5.76 0.53
N HIS A 79 -8.36 -6.89 1.12
CA HIS A 79 -9.23 -7.84 1.81
C HIS A 79 -8.72 -8.14 3.23
N ASP A 80 -7.86 -7.26 3.75
CA ASP A 80 -7.28 -7.33 5.08
C ASP A 80 -8.31 -6.80 6.09
N PRO A 81 -8.84 -7.63 7.00
CA PRO A 81 -9.88 -7.23 7.93
C PRO A 81 -9.34 -6.47 9.15
N ILE A 82 -8.01 -6.41 9.34
CA ILE A 82 -7.38 -5.83 10.53
C ILE A 82 -6.74 -4.47 10.26
N THR A 83 -6.21 -4.23 9.05
CA THR A 83 -5.40 -3.03 8.78
C THR A 83 -6.14 -1.72 8.99
N SER A 84 -7.40 -1.60 8.56
CA SER A 84 -8.19 -0.37 8.76
C SER A 84 -8.48 -0.09 10.24
N LEU A 85 -8.77 -1.14 11.02
CA LEU A 85 -9.01 -1.05 12.46
C LEU A 85 -7.74 -0.66 13.22
N LEU A 86 -6.58 -1.21 12.81
CA LEU A 86 -5.30 -0.86 13.43
C LEU A 86 -4.89 0.58 13.12
N GLN A 87 -5.13 1.08 11.90
CA GLN A 87 -4.84 2.48 11.55
C GLN A 87 -5.61 3.47 12.43
N GLN A 88 -6.89 3.19 12.73
CA GLN A 88 -7.73 4.05 13.58
C GLN A 88 -7.19 4.23 15.00
N ARG A 89 -6.35 3.32 15.48
CA ARG A 89 -5.78 3.36 16.84
C ARG A 89 -4.64 4.37 16.99
N ARG A 90 -3.96 4.74 15.90
CA ARG A 90 -2.81 5.70 15.85
C ARG A 90 -1.60 5.41 16.77
N GLY A 91 -1.62 4.34 17.56
CA GLY A 91 -0.53 3.89 18.41
C GLY A 91 -0.18 2.42 18.20
N PRO A 92 0.89 1.92 18.83
CA PRO A 92 1.24 0.52 18.84
C PRO A 92 0.07 -0.32 19.35
N THR A 93 -0.42 -1.22 18.51
CA THR A 93 -1.64 -1.98 18.78
C THR A 93 -1.40 -3.45 18.48
N LEU A 94 -1.73 -4.30 19.45
CA LEU A 94 -1.75 -5.75 19.23
C LEU A 94 -2.90 -6.11 18.28
N VAL A 95 -2.66 -7.00 17.32
CA VAL A 95 -3.71 -7.45 16.38
C VAL A 95 -4.92 -8.02 17.14
N GLY A 96 -4.67 -8.73 18.24
CA GLY A 96 -5.71 -9.27 19.12
C GLY A 96 -6.67 -8.22 19.73
N GLN A 97 -6.27 -6.95 19.80
CA GLN A 97 -7.10 -5.85 20.32
C GLN A 97 -8.08 -5.28 19.30
N VAL A 98 -7.92 -5.59 18.01
CA VAL A 98 -8.88 -5.21 16.96
C VAL A 98 -9.67 -6.41 16.45
N MET A 99 -9.08 -7.61 16.51
CA MET A 99 -9.72 -8.86 16.14
C MET A 99 -9.16 -9.97 17.03
N PRO A 100 -9.99 -10.62 17.86
CA PRO A 100 -9.54 -11.74 18.69
C PRO A 100 -8.88 -12.84 17.85
N GLN A 101 -7.83 -13.48 18.38
CA GLN A 101 -7.09 -14.50 17.62
C GLN A 101 -8.00 -15.63 17.13
N SER A 102 -8.99 -16.04 17.92
CA SER A 102 -9.98 -17.06 17.56
C SER A 102 -10.84 -16.71 16.36
N GLU A 103 -11.03 -15.41 16.09
CA GLU A 103 -11.73 -14.91 14.91
C GLU A 103 -10.77 -14.76 13.74
N LEU A 104 -9.58 -14.19 13.96
CA LEU A 104 -8.56 -14.00 12.93
C LEU A 104 -8.23 -15.31 12.23
N VAL A 105 -8.02 -16.40 12.99
CA VAL A 105 -7.68 -17.72 12.42
C VAL A 105 -8.78 -18.32 11.53
N ARG A 106 -10.01 -17.79 11.56
CA ARG A 106 -11.11 -18.23 10.70
C ARG A 106 -11.16 -17.47 9.37
N THR A 107 -10.38 -16.42 9.22
CA THR A 107 -10.38 -15.57 8.02
C THR A 107 -9.55 -16.20 6.89
N GLU A 108 -9.91 -15.87 5.64
CA GLU A 108 -9.08 -16.20 4.47
C GLU A 108 -7.71 -15.52 4.57
N PHE A 109 -7.68 -14.26 5.04
CA PHE A 109 -6.46 -13.50 5.25
C PHE A 109 -5.46 -14.23 6.15
N PHE A 110 -5.93 -14.84 7.23
CA PHE A 110 -5.05 -15.59 8.10
C PHE A 110 -4.57 -16.90 7.44
N ASN A 111 -5.50 -17.73 6.97
CA ASN A 111 -5.17 -19.08 6.52
C ASN A 111 -4.33 -19.09 5.23
N ASP A 112 -4.63 -18.19 4.30
CA ASP A 112 -4.04 -18.21 2.96
C ASP A 112 -2.89 -17.22 2.78
N PHE A 113 -2.64 -16.33 3.77
CA PHE A 113 -1.51 -15.38 3.77
C PHE A 113 -0.69 -15.41 5.05
N LEU A 114 -1.24 -15.02 6.21
CA LEU A 114 -0.46 -14.88 7.44
C LEU A 114 0.17 -16.20 7.88
N TYR A 115 -0.62 -17.27 7.91
CA TYR A 115 -0.18 -18.58 8.38
C TYR A 115 0.91 -19.20 7.52
N ARG A 116 0.98 -18.85 6.22
CA ARG A 116 1.98 -19.41 5.29
C ARG A 116 3.42 -19.05 5.67
N ASP A 117 3.63 -17.85 6.17
CA ASP A 117 4.93 -17.39 6.67
C ASP A 117 5.01 -17.50 8.21
N GLY A 118 4.04 -18.13 8.87
CA GLY A 118 4.04 -18.32 10.33
C GLY A 118 3.65 -17.08 11.14
N LEU A 119 3.03 -16.08 10.51
CA LEU A 119 2.64 -14.81 11.14
C LEU A 119 1.43 -15.02 12.07
N TYR A 120 1.68 -15.34 13.33
CA TYR A 120 0.61 -15.77 14.25
C TYR A 120 0.19 -14.67 15.23
N TRP A 121 1.15 -14.14 15.98
CA TRP A 121 0.96 -13.04 16.92
C TRP A 121 1.49 -11.76 16.31
N GLY A 122 0.65 -10.72 16.19
CA GLY A 122 1.03 -9.48 15.53
C GLY A 122 0.92 -8.25 16.43
N VAL A 123 1.83 -7.30 16.24
CA VAL A 123 1.72 -5.93 16.75
C VAL A 123 2.05 -4.96 15.61
N ASN A 124 1.23 -3.92 15.46
CA ASN A 124 1.43 -2.89 14.45
C ASN A 124 1.65 -1.52 15.10
N LEU A 125 2.54 -0.73 14.51
CA LEU A 125 2.71 0.68 14.81
C LEU A 125 2.58 1.50 13.52
N TYR A 126 1.81 2.60 13.56
CA TYR A 126 1.68 3.54 12.45
C TYR A 126 2.29 4.89 12.82
N ALA A 127 3.06 5.46 11.89
CA ALA A 127 3.61 6.81 12.00
C ALA A 127 2.71 7.80 11.27
N TRP A 128 2.34 8.89 11.93
CA TRP A 128 1.42 9.90 11.40
C TRP A 128 2.10 11.26 11.33
N ASP A 129 1.93 11.97 10.22
CA ASP A 129 2.23 13.39 10.07
C ASP A 129 0.94 14.15 9.79
N GLY A 130 0.36 14.77 10.84
CA GLY A 130 -1.03 15.20 10.80
C GLY A 130 -1.94 14.00 10.54
N ASP A 131 -2.77 14.10 9.50
CA ASP A 131 -3.71 13.02 9.10
C ASP A 131 -3.15 12.11 8.00
N ARG A 132 -1.87 12.27 7.64
CA ARG A 132 -1.21 11.41 6.68
C ARG A 132 -0.46 10.29 7.39
N ASN A 133 -0.75 9.05 7.01
CA ASN A 133 0.07 7.90 7.40
C ASN A 133 1.38 7.94 6.59
N ILE A 134 2.51 8.08 7.28
CA ILE A 134 3.82 8.20 6.64
C ILE A 134 4.65 6.92 6.72
N GLY A 135 4.10 5.83 7.24
CA GLY A 135 4.76 4.54 7.31
C GLY A 135 4.25 3.69 8.46
N ASP A 136 4.48 2.40 8.39
CA ASP A 136 4.09 1.47 9.44
C ASP A 136 5.21 0.48 9.80
N MET A 137 5.04 -0.19 10.93
CA MET A 137 5.81 -1.35 11.35
C MET A 137 4.83 -2.46 11.67
N ARG A 138 5.04 -3.64 11.08
CA ARG A 138 4.23 -4.84 11.32
C ARG A 138 5.17 -5.92 11.80
N ILE A 139 5.00 -6.34 13.05
CA ILE A 139 5.96 -7.19 13.73
C ILE A 139 5.22 -8.44 14.17
N TRP A 140 5.77 -9.60 13.82
CA TRP A 140 5.09 -10.87 14.00
C TRP A 140 5.96 -11.89 14.72
N ARG A 141 5.31 -12.68 15.58
CA ARG A 141 5.87 -13.88 16.21
C ARG A 141 5.12 -15.13 15.75
N GLY A 142 5.84 -16.24 15.69
CA GLY A 142 5.31 -17.55 15.40
C GLY A 142 4.41 -18.09 16.51
N ARG A 143 3.56 -19.07 16.15
CA ARG A 143 2.59 -19.70 17.07
C ARG A 143 3.20 -20.30 18.33
N ARG A 144 4.47 -20.73 18.26
CA ARG A 144 5.18 -21.39 19.37
C ARG A 144 5.76 -20.40 20.39
N ARG A 145 5.75 -19.10 20.09
CA ARG A 145 6.14 -18.04 21.02
C ARG A 145 4.93 -17.48 21.73
N ASP A 146 5.18 -16.81 22.85
CA ASP A 146 4.18 -15.99 23.52
C ASP A 146 3.83 -14.75 22.68
N ASN A 147 2.59 -14.31 22.83
CA ASN A 147 2.13 -13.06 22.24
C ASN A 147 2.93 -11.86 22.79
N PHE A 148 2.89 -10.74 22.09
CA PHE A 148 3.43 -9.49 22.60
C PHE A 148 2.68 -9.04 23.85
N ASP A 149 3.42 -8.43 24.76
CA ASP A 149 2.96 -7.99 26.08
C ASP A 149 3.02 -6.47 26.23
N ALA A 150 2.68 -5.99 27.42
CA ALA A 150 2.70 -4.56 27.74
C ALA A 150 4.11 -3.95 27.64
N GLU A 151 5.16 -4.73 27.91
CA GLU A 151 6.55 -4.28 27.72
C GLU A 151 6.83 -4.01 26.24
N SER A 152 6.49 -4.96 25.37
CA SER A 152 6.67 -4.84 23.91
C SER A 152 5.95 -3.62 23.34
N VAL A 153 4.70 -3.40 23.76
CA VAL A 153 3.91 -2.22 23.36
C VAL A 153 4.55 -0.93 23.87
N GLY A 154 5.01 -0.91 25.12
CA GLY A 154 5.65 0.28 25.69
C GLY A 154 6.98 0.63 25.02
N ILE A 155 7.76 -0.36 24.57
CA ILE A 155 8.99 -0.14 23.79
C ILE A 155 8.64 0.52 22.44
N LEU A 156 7.62 0.01 21.75
CA LEU A 156 7.17 0.61 20.49
C LEU A 156 6.62 2.02 20.69
N GLU A 157 5.96 2.29 21.82
CA GLU A 157 5.51 3.63 22.18
C GLU A 157 6.67 4.60 22.34
N LEU A 158 7.76 4.16 22.97
CA LEU A 158 8.97 4.95 23.13
C LEU A 158 9.68 5.21 21.79
N ILE A 159 9.66 4.25 20.87
CA ILE A 159 10.29 4.35 19.54
C ILE A 159 9.48 5.22 18.58
N ARG A 160 8.15 5.17 18.66
CA ARG A 160 7.21 5.86 17.75
C ARG A 160 7.56 7.33 17.43
N PRO A 161 7.81 8.22 18.40
CA PRO A 161 8.09 9.63 18.09
C PRO A 161 9.39 9.80 17.31
N ALA A 162 10.45 9.08 17.68
CA ALA A 162 11.73 9.13 16.98
C ALA A 162 11.60 8.56 15.55
N PHE A 163 10.86 7.46 15.37
CA PHE A 163 10.56 6.90 14.06
C PHE A 163 9.80 7.87 13.16
N THR A 164 8.72 8.45 13.68
CA THR A 164 7.93 9.44 12.94
C THR A 164 8.80 10.63 12.53
N ALA A 165 9.63 11.16 13.44
CA ALA A 165 10.54 12.25 13.14
C ALA A 165 11.58 11.88 12.07
N ALA A 166 12.14 10.67 12.12
CA ALA A 166 13.11 10.19 11.14
C ALA A 166 12.50 10.11 9.73
N LEU A 167 11.30 9.52 9.59
CA LEU A 167 10.59 9.46 8.32
C LEU A 167 10.26 10.86 7.76
N LYS A 168 9.82 11.79 8.62
CA LYS A 168 9.58 13.19 8.21
C LYS A 168 10.86 13.85 7.67
N ARG A 169 12.00 13.64 8.33
CA ARG A 169 13.30 14.18 7.87
C ARG A 169 13.71 13.56 6.53
N ALA A 170 13.60 12.24 6.38
CA ALA A 170 13.94 11.53 5.14
C ALA A 170 13.11 12.01 3.95
N ARG A 171 11.79 12.18 4.13
CA ARG A 171 10.88 12.69 3.08
C ARG A 171 11.20 14.13 2.68
N LYS A 172 11.47 15.00 3.66
CA LYS A 172 11.85 16.39 3.38
C LYS A 172 13.17 16.45 2.60
N ALA A 173 14.16 15.65 2.97
CA ALA A 173 15.42 15.58 2.25
C ALA A 173 15.25 15.06 0.82
N SER A 174 14.42 14.03 0.62
CA SER A 174 14.10 13.51 -0.72
C SER A 174 13.40 14.56 -1.60
N ALA A 175 12.41 15.28 -1.05
CA ALA A 175 11.71 16.35 -1.76
C ALA A 175 12.65 17.50 -2.18
N LEU A 176 13.59 17.89 -1.31
CA LEU A 176 14.60 18.89 -1.63
C LEU A 176 15.56 18.44 -2.74
N ARG A 177 15.91 17.15 -2.79
CA ARG A 177 16.74 16.58 -3.87
C ARG A 177 15.99 16.45 -5.20
N ALA A 178 14.68 16.22 -5.15
CA ALA A 178 13.83 16.06 -6.33
C ALA A 178 13.42 17.40 -6.97
N ALA A 179 13.54 18.53 -6.26
CA ALA A 179 13.28 19.85 -6.80
C ALA A 179 14.48 20.28 -7.67
N PRO A 180 14.33 20.45 -9.01
CA PRO A 180 15.41 20.97 -9.83
C PRO A 180 15.72 22.42 -9.45
N ASP A 181 17.01 22.74 -9.49
CA ASP A 181 17.61 24.03 -9.17
C ASP A 181 16.88 25.19 -9.89
N ARG A 182 16.02 25.91 -9.17
CA ARG A 182 15.26 27.07 -9.69
C ARG A 182 16.00 28.40 -9.50
N LEU A 183 17.31 28.36 -9.25
CA LEU A 183 18.12 29.54 -8.93
C LEU A 183 19.33 29.76 -9.85
N THR A 184 19.30 29.33 -11.12
CA THR A 184 20.28 29.81 -12.12
C THR A 184 19.68 29.88 -13.53
N ASN A 185 18.73 30.79 -13.78
CA ASN A 185 18.61 31.37 -15.12
C ASN A 185 17.82 32.69 -15.08
N VAL A 186 18.54 33.80 -15.01
CA VAL A 186 18.02 35.11 -15.42
C VAL A 186 18.74 35.46 -16.72
N PRO A 187 18.06 35.41 -17.89
CA PRO A 187 18.53 36.16 -19.04
C PRO A 187 17.99 37.59 -18.92
N ALA A 188 18.92 38.54 -18.84
CA ALA A 188 18.67 39.93 -19.18
C ALA A 188 18.48 40.06 -20.70
N GLY A 189 17.50 40.85 -21.16
CA GLY A 189 17.45 41.30 -22.56
C GLY A 189 16.07 41.36 -23.21
N SER A 190 15.38 42.48 -22.97
CA SER A 190 14.56 43.30 -23.88
C SER A 190 13.96 42.78 -25.21
N ARG A 191 12.69 43.23 -25.42
CA ARG A 191 11.97 43.55 -26.68
C ARG A 191 11.49 42.35 -27.52
N GLU A 192 10.32 42.32 -28.16
CA GLU A 192 9.31 43.32 -28.53
C GLU A 192 7.98 42.62 -28.86
N ALA A 193 6.89 43.40 -28.92
CA ALA A 193 5.50 42.98 -29.09
C ALA A 193 5.10 42.73 -30.55
N SER A 194 4.13 41.83 -30.77
CA SER A 194 3.10 41.82 -31.86
C SER A 194 2.31 40.49 -31.79
N ALA A 195 1.06 40.30 -32.20
CA ALA A 195 -0.19 41.05 -32.34
C ALA A 195 -1.30 39.98 -32.54
N CYS A 196 -2.57 40.36 -32.33
CA CYS A 196 -3.78 39.53 -32.45
C CYS A 196 -4.05 38.89 -33.84
N LEU A 197 -4.55 37.63 -33.81
CA LEU A 197 -5.70 36.95 -34.50
C LEU A 197 -6.03 37.22 -36.00
N PRO A 198 -6.57 36.25 -36.80
CA PRO A 198 -7.87 35.58 -36.57
C PRO A 198 -8.04 34.08 -36.97
N ALA A 199 -9.19 33.50 -36.60
CA ALA A 199 -9.68 32.11 -36.79
C ALA A 199 -10.11 31.78 -38.25
N PRO A 200 -10.44 30.52 -38.67
CA PRO A 200 -11.73 29.88 -38.26
C PRO A 200 -11.77 28.33 -38.20
N GLY A 201 -12.72 27.82 -37.40
CA GLY A 201 -13.65 26.72 -37.75
C GLY A 201 -13.12 25.30 -38.04
N TRP A 202 -13.35 24.38 -37.11
CA TRP A 202 -13.83 23.03 -37.47
C TRP A 202 -14.70 22.44 -36.35
N SER A 203 -15.93 22.09 -36.73
CA SER A 203 -16.92 21.40 -35.92
C SER A 203 -16.48 19.95 -35.66
N VAL A 204 -16.51 19.48 -34.42
CA VAL A 204 -16.32 18.06 -34.10
C VAL A 204 -17.69 17.36 -34.11
N PRO A 205 -17.89 16.25 -34.85
CA PRO A 205 -19.11 15.46 -34.73
C PRO A 205 -19.14 14.72 -33.39
N ALA A 206 -20.35 14.59 -32.83
CA ALA A 206 -20.62 13.70 -31.72
C ALA A 206 -20.37 12.24 -32.16
N GLU A 207 -19.42 11.55 -31.53
CA GLU A 207 -19.28 10.09 -31.64
C GLU A 207 -19.39 9.44 -30.25
N GLU A 208 -20.64 9.07 -29.95
CA GLU A 208 -21.05 7.69 -29.67
C GLU A 208 -20.20 6.86 -28.70
N SER A 209 -20.70 6.80 -27.46
CA SER A 209 -20.27 5.93 -26.36
C SER A 209 -20.28 4.45 -26.77
N ALA A 210 -19.14 3.91 -27.23
CA ALA A 210 -18.99 2.48 -27.46
C ALA A 210 -19.04 1.68 -26.14
N PRO A 211 -19.73 0.53 -26.07
CA PRO A 211 -19.95 -0.19 -24.82
C PRO A 211 -18.65 -0.86 -24.34
N THR A 212 -18.31 -0.63 -23.07
CA THR A 212 -17.17 -1.18 -22.32
C THR A 212 -17.05 -2.71 -22.34
N SER A 213 -18.05 -3.42 -22.85
CA SER A 213 -18.10 -4.87 -22.98
C SER A 213 -17.24 -5.47 -24.11
N ARG A 214 -16.75 -4.66 -25.07
CA ARG A 214 -15.94 -5.16 -26.21
C ARG A 214 -14.46 -5.40 -25.90
N LEU A 215 -13.95 -4.97 -24.75
CA LEU A 215 -12.53 -5.10 -24.39
C LEU A 215 -12.17 -6.40 -23.66
N LEU A 216 -13.17 -7.12 -23.14
CA LEU A 216 -12.97 -8.34 -22.34
C LEU A 216 -13.12 -9.61 -23.18
N SER A 217 -12.33 -10.64 -22.89
CA SER A 217 -12.62 -11.97 -23.43
C SER A 217 -13.93 -12.51 -22.86
N GLY A 218 -14.57 -13.46 -23.53
CA GLY A 218 -15.87 -14.01 -23.09
C GLY A 218 -15.87 -14.48 -21.63
N ARG A 219 -14.78 -15.15 -21.19
CA ARG A 219 -14.62 -15.60 -19.80
C ARG A 219 -14.30 -14.48 -18.82
N GLU A 220 -13.52 -13.48 -19.24
CA GLU A 220 -13.28 -12.29 -18.41
C GLU A 220 -14.56 -11.51 -18.19
N ALA A 221 -15.39 -11.33 -19.23
CA ALA A 221 -16.66 -10.60 -19.14
C ALA A 221 -17.70 -11.32 -18.27
N GLU A 222 -17.73 -12.65 -18.31
CA GLU A 222 -18.64 -13.46 -17.51
C GLU A 222 -18.26 -13.41 -16.02
N VAL A 223 -16.97 -13.58 -15.72
CA VAL A 223 -16.44 -13.46 -14.36
C VAL A 223 -16.60 -12.03 -13.82
N ALA A 224 -16.30 -11.02 -14.64
CA ALA A 224 -16.42 -9.60 -14.26
C ALA A 224 -17.87 -9.20 -13.96
N ARG A 225 -18.84 -9.70 -14.73
CA ARG A 225 -20.27 -9.45 -14.47
C ARG A 225 -20.72 -10.04 -13.15
N LEU A 226 -20.36 -11.31 -12.87
CA LEU A 226 -20.71 -11.94 -11.60
C LEU A 226 -20.06 -11.23 -10.41
N ALA A 227 -18.83 -10.76 -10.57
CA ALA A 227 -18.15 -9.95 -9.55
C ALA A 227 -18.82 -8.59 -9.33
N ALA A 228 -19.27 -7.93 -10.41
CA ALA A 228 -19.95 -6.63 -10.34
C ALA A 228 -21.31 -6.69 -9.64
N ILE A 229 -22.03 -7.81 -9.73
CA ILE A 229 -23.27 -8.06 -8.97
C ILE A 229 -23.02 -8.58 -7.55
N GLY A 230 -21.76 -8.55 -7.06
CA GLY A 230 -21.41 -8.83 -5.67
C GLY A 230 -21.12 -10.30 -5.34
N TRP A 231 -21.03 -11.20 -6.31
CA TRP A 231 -20.78 -12.62 -6.00
C TRP A 231 -19.34 -12.83 -5.48
N PRO A 232 -19.13 -13.59 -4.40
CA PRO A 232 -17.78 -13.90 -3.93
C PRO A 232 -17.06 -14.83 -4.93
N ASP A 233 -15.75 -14.66 -5.11
CA ASP A 233 -14.94 -15.40 -6.11
C ASP A 233 -15.09 -16.92 -6.00
N LYS A 234 -15.24 -17.47 -4.79
CA LYS A 234 -15.50 -18.91 -4.55
C LYS A 234 -16.90 -19.33 -5.04
N ALA A 235 -17.90 -18.47 -4.96
CA ALA A 235 -19.22 -18.73 -5.54
C ALA A 235 -19.20 -18.61 -7.07
N ILE A 236 -18.41 -17.67 -7.62
CA ILE A 236 -18.18 -17.56 -9.07
C ILE A 236 -17.49 -18.82 -9.61
N ALA A 237 -16.46 -19.31 -8.92
CA ALA A 237 -15.73 -20.51 -9.28
C ALA A 237 -16.66 -21.74 -9.35
N ARG A 238 -17.48 -21.94 -8.31
CA ARG A 238 -18.48 -23.02 -8.27
C ARG A 238 -19.53 -22.86 -9.36
N ARG A 239 -20.00 -21.63 -9.61
CA ARG A 239 -21.03 -21.34 -10.62
C ARG A 239 -20.55 -21.59 -12.05
N LEU A 240 -19.30 -21.25 -12.34
CA LEU A 240 -18.71 -21.35 -13.67
C LEU A 240 -17.96 -22.67 -13.91
N GLY A 241 -17.86 -23.54 -12.90
CA GLY A 241 -17.14 -24.81 -13.01
C GLY A 241 -15.65 -24.66 -13.26
N ILE A 242 -15.06 -23.53 -12.84
CA ILE A 242 -13.62 -23.23 -13.01
C ILE A 242 -12.92 -23.13 -11.67
N GLY A 243 -11.59 -23.27 -11.68
CA GLY A 243 -10.77 -23.11 -10.49
C GLY A 243 -10.90 -21.70 -9.92
N PHE A 244 -10.91 -21.58 -8.59
CA PHE A 244 -10.88 -20.28 -7.89
C PHE A 244 -9.72 -19.39 -8.34
N THR A 245 -8.54 -19.98 -8.57
CA THR A 245 -7.38 -19.29 -9.13
C THR A 245 -7.64 -18.77 -10.55
N THR A 246 -8.37 -19.53 -11.39
CA THR A 246 -8.78 -19.14 -12.74
C THR A 246 -9.74 -17.95 -12.72
N VAL A 247 -10.71 -17.92 -11.79
CA VAL A 247 -11.58 -16.76 -11.56
C VAL A 247 -10.75 -15.52 -11.28
N ARG A 248 -9.77 -15.62 -10.37
CA ARG A 248 -8.90 -14.50 -9.98
C ARG A 248 -8.02 -14.01 -11.13
N THR A 249 -7.49 -14.92 -11.95
CA THR A 249 -6.75 -14.57 -13.18
C THR A 249 -7.63 -13.80 -14.15
N HIS A 250 -8.87 -14.25 -14.39
CA HIS A 250 -9.81 -13.55 -15.26
C HIS A 250 -10.21 -12.17 -14.72
N LEU A 251 -10.40 -12.01 -13.40
CA LEU A 251 -10.65 -10.70 -12.78
C LEU A 251 -9.45 -9.76 -12.92
N GLY A 252 -8.23 -10.24 -12.66
CA GLY A 252 -7.02 -9.42 -12.82
C GLY A 252 -6.82 -8.93 -14.25
N HIS A 253 -7.09 -9.79 -15.25
CA HIS A 253 -7.08 -9.37 -16.64
C HIS A 253 -8.18 -8.37 -16.97
N ALA A 254 -9.38 -8.58 -16.43
CA ALA A 254 -10.51 -7.67 -16.63
C ALA A 254 -10.25 -6.28 -16.02
N PHE A 255 -9.71 -6.22 -14.80
CA PHE A 255 -9.30 -4.99 -14.12
C PHE A 255 -8.31 -4.18 -14.94
N ARG A 256 -7.24 -4.83 -15.41
CA ARG A 256 -6.21 -4.20 -16.24
C ARG A 256 -6.78 -3.70 -17.58
N LYS A 257 -7.65 -4.47 -18.23
CA LYS A 257 -8.27 -4.11 -19.52
C LYS A 257 -9.29 -2.97 -19.39
N LEU A 258 -9.99 -2.88 -18.26
CA LEU A 258 -10.98 -1.84 -17.99
C LEU A 258 -10.39 -0.62 -17.27
N GLY A 259 -9.13 -0.67 -16.84
CA GLY A 259 -8.49 0.41 -16.08
C GLY A 259 -9.10 0.64 -14.69
N VAL A 260 -9.72 -0.40 -14.11
CA VAL A 260 -10.35 -0.34 -12.78
C VAL A 260 -9.47 -1.07 -11.77
N GLN A 261 -9.42 -0.56 -10.54
CA GLN A 261 -8.50 -1.07 -9.51
C GLN A 261 -9.19 -1.97 -8.48
N ASN A 262 -10.52 -1.89 -8.37
CA ASN A 262 -11.27 -2.69 -7.42
C ASN A 262 -12.65 -3.09 -7.96
N ARG A 263 -13.28 -4.03 -7.27
CA ARG A 263 -14.57 -4.61 -7.64
C ARG A 263 -15.72 -3.57 -7.64
N VAL A 264 -15.64 -2.54 -6.81
CA VAL A 264 -16.63 -1.45 -6.77
C VAL A 264 -16.51 -0.58 -8.03
N GLN A 265 -15.29 -0.21 -8.41
CA GLN A 265 -15.00 0.48 -9.66
C GLN A 265 -15.37 -0.38 -10.88
N LEU A 266 -15.15 -1.69 -10.82
CA LEU A 266 -15.61 -2.63 -11.84
C LEU A 266 -17.15 -2.59 -11.99
N ALA A 267 -17.88 -2.58 -10.87
CA ALA A 267 -19.33 -2.48 -10.89
C ALA A 267 -19.80 -1.14 -11.49
N SER A 268 -19.20 -0.02 -11.10
CA SER A 268 -19.52 1.30 -11.66
C SER A 268 -19.17 1.41 -13.15
N CYS A 269 -18.04 0.82 -13.57
CA CYS A 269 -17.58 0.80 -14.97
C CYS A 269 -18.50 -0.04 -15.87
N LEU A 270 -19.01 -1.17 -15.36
CA LEU A 270 -19.96 -2.02 -16.08
C LEU A 270 -21.41 -1.48 -16.03
N ALA A 271 -21.73 -0.61 -15.04
CA ALA A 271 -23.02 0.04 -14.91
C ALA A 271 -23.18 1.33 -15.76
N GLY A 272 -22.11 1.80 -16.42
CA GLY A 272 -22.18 2.94 -17.35
C GLY A 272 -22.21 4.33 -16.70
N ALA A 273 -21.84 4.48 -15.44
CA ALA A 273 -21.78 5.80 -14.79
C ALA A 273 -20.45 6.52 -15.12
N PRO A 274 -20.47 7.83 -15.47
CA PRO A 274 -19.28 8.54 -15.90
C PRO A 274 -18.27 8.70 -14.75
N ALA A 275 -17.09 8.10 -14.92
CA ALA A 275 -15.93 8.35 -14.09
C ALA A 275 -15.43 9.80 -14.30
N GLY A 276 -15.10 10.49 -13.20
CA GLY A 276 -14.59 11.87 -13.18
C GLY A 276 -13.31 12.10 -14.01
N PRO A 277 -12.83 13.36 -14.06
CA PRO A 277 -12.05 13.89 -15.17
C PRO A 277 -10.71 13.17 -15.36
N ARG A 278 -10.52 12.61 -16.57
CA ARG A 278 -9.29 11.97 -17.04
C ARG A 278 -8.18 13.02 -17.24
N ARG A 279 -7.06 12.89 -16.53
CA ARG A 279 -5.79 13.52 -16.91
C ARG A 279 -5.04 12.60 -17.87
N ALA A 280 -4.69 13.13 -19.05
CA ALA A 280 -3.98 12.40 -20.10
C ALA A 280 -2.49 12.17 -19.74
N PRO A 281 -1.88 11.05 -20.17
CA PRO A 281 -0.45 10.78 -19.99
C PRO A 281 0.41 11.54 -21.03
N PRO A 282 1.70 11.81 -20.75
CA PRO A 282 2.59 12.53 -21.66
C PRO A 282 3.05 11.63 -22.81
N ASP A 283 3.02 12.21 -24.01
CA ASP A 283 3.42 11.58 -25.26
C ASP A 283 4.94 11.35 -25.32
N ARG A 284 5.36 10.18 -25.84
CA ARG A 284 6.77 9.80 -26.03
C ARG A 284 7.02 9.41 -27.49
N ARG A 285 7.72 10.33 -28.17
CA ARG A 285 8.60 10.18 -29.35
C ARG A 285 7.84 9.90 -30.67
N ALA A 286 8.30 10.34 -31.85
CA ALA A 286 9.67 10.43 -32.30
C ALA A 286 9.81 11.27 -33.60
N THR A 287 11.03 11.76 -33.85
CA THR A 287 11.76 11.76 -35.14
C THR A 287 10.99 12.05 -36.44
N SER A 288 11.29 13.19 -37.07
CA SER A 288 12.19 13.28 -38.23
C SER A 288 12.46 14.73 -38.60
#